data_AF-A0A2X2K2K9-F1
#
_entry.id   AF-A0A2X2K2K9-F1
#
_cell.length_a   1.000
_cell.length_b   1.000
_cell.length_c   1.000
_cell.angle_alpha   90.00
_cell.angle_beta   90.00
_cell.angle_gamma   90.00
#
_symmetry.space_group_name_H-M   'P 1'
#
loop_
_entity.id
_entity.type
_entity.pdbx_description
1 polymer ?
#
loop_
_entity_poly.entity_id
_entity_poly.type
_entity_poly.pdbx_seq_one_letter_code
_entity_poly.pdbx_strand_id
1 'polypeptide(L)'
;MGDELHHKPGEEFEYSNMNYDLLGLIIQNVTKQSYTKYITNSWLKPLHMTHTSFKQNNNKSKHDAIGYELQGSTPVVSKPEFNLWDTPSAYMMTSTEDLEHWIKFQLNPPDKYKSLVQQSHKNLSSTIGEPNANAYASGWFTNNDEHLVFHSGTLDNFSSFILLNPKQNYGIVVLANLNSEYVPKLVEHLNTQIVNHKRYSTVASMLNQYKDQFNIVTVLMTTLILLAFIFSAYRAWQMRHGKIILRKSKLTTFLSWLTLCLCIAIALILYALPYLILGSNNWSFVLTWLPIEIKLTLTTAFIALFSMLITLLLILHTTTIKKP
;
A
#
# COMPACT_ATOMS: atom_id res chain seq x y z
N MET A 1 12.25 -37.09 -12.94
CA MET A 1 12.00 -37.39 -11.52
C MET A 1 10.70 -36.68 -11.18
N GLY A 2 9.69 -37.42 -10.72
CA GLY A 2 8.47 -36.79 -10.18
C GLY A 2 8.68 -36.63 -8.69
N ASP A 3 8.42 -35.45 -8.16
CA ASP A 3 8.44 -35.23 -6.72
C ASP A 3 7.34 -36.07 -6.06
N GLU A 4 7.62 -36.54 -4.85
CA GLU A 4 6.62 -37.26 -4.04
C GLU A 4 5.59 -36.28 -3.46
N LEU A 5 4.38 -36.76 -3.23
CA LEU A 5 3.35 -35.95 -2.57
C LEU A 5 3.79 -35.65 -1.13
N HIS A 6 3.65 -34.39 -0.71
CA HIS A 6 3.98 -33.98 0.66
C HIS A 6 3.07 -34.64 1.71
N HIS A 7 1.79 -34.84 1.38
CA HIS A 7 0.77 -35.46 2.24
C HIS A 7 -0.18 -36.34 1.42
N LYS A 8 -1.02 -37.14 2.08
CA LYS A 8 -2.04 -37.89 1.34
C LYS A 8 -3.09 -36.93 0.76
N PRO A 9 -3.66 -37.22 -0.42
CA PRO A 9 -4.68 -36.37 -1.02
C PRO A 9 -5.87 -36.12 -0.08
N GLY A 10 -6.16 -34.84 0.18
CA GLY A 10 -7.27 -34.41 1.02
C GLY A 10 -6.93 -34.22 2.50
N GLU A 11 -5.71 -34.49 2.96
CA GLU A 11 -5.31 -34.27 4.36
C GLU A 11 -4.95 -32.81 4.65
N GLU A 12 -4.18 -32.16 3.78
CA GLU A 12 -3.75 -30.78 3.96
C GLU A 12 -3.97 -29.90 2.72
N PHE A 13 -4.10 -28.60 2.95
CA PHE A 13 -4.17 -27.60 1.89
C PHE A 13 -2.77 -27.13 1.52
N GLU A 14 -2.42 -27.23 0.24
CA GLU A 14 -1.20 -26.67 -0.32
C GLU A 14 -1.53 -25.96 -1.64
N TYR A 15 -1.11 -24.70 -1.77
CA TYR A 15 -1.34 -23.95 -2.99
C TYR A 15 -0.29 -24.31 -4.03
N SER A 16 -0.71 -24.91 -5.14
CA SER A 16 0.17 -25.25 -6.26
C SER A 16 -0.50 -25.01 -7.61
N ASN A 17 0.19 -24.31 -8.52
CA ASN A 17 -0.26 -24.08 -9.89
C ASN A 17 -0.55 -25.40 -10.63
N MET A 18 0.23 -26.44 -10.34
CA MET A 18 0.10 -27.77 -10.94
C MET A 18 -1.30 -28.37 -10.73
N ASN A 19 -2.01 -27.99 -9.67
CA ASN A 19 -3.39 -28.45 -9.45
C ASN A 19 -4.32 -27.93 -10.55
N TYR A 20 -4.19 -26.65 -10.94
CA TYR A 20 -5.00 -26.03 -11.99
C TYR A 20 -4.53 -26.40 -13.39
N ASP A 21 -3.23 -26.64 -13.57
CA ASP A 21 -2.70 -27.14 -14.85
C ASP A 21 -3.22 -28.54 -15.16
N LEU A 22 -3.31 -29.40 -14.14
CA LEU A 22 -3.92 -30.72 -14.27
C LEU A 22 -5.43 -30.63 -14.56
N LEU A 23 -6.15 -29.68 -13.96
CA LEU A 23 -7.54 -29.40 -14.33
C LEU A 23 -7.66 -28.93 -15.78
N GLY A 24 -6.73 -28.14 -16.28
CA GLY A 24 -6.63 -27.76 -17.70
C GLY A 24 -6.49 -28.96 -18.62
N LEU A 25 -5.65 -29.94 -18.25
CA LEU A 25 -5.53 -31.21 -18.98
C LEU A 25 -6.82 -32.04 -18.92
N ILE A 26 -7.52 -32.09 -17.78
CA ILE A 26 -8.81 -32.77 -17.66
C ILE A 26 -9.83 -32.13 -18.62
N ILE A 27 -9.93 -30.79 -18.64
CA ILE A 27 -10.80 -30.06 -19.57
C ILE A 27 -10.47 -30.45 -21.01
N GLN A 28 -9.18 -30.43 -21.39
CA GLN A 28 -8.76 -30.78 -22.74
C GLN A 28 -9.13 -32.23 -23.11
N ASN A 29 -8.90 -33.17 -22.19
CA ASN A 29 -9.16 -34.60 -22.40
C ASN A 29 -10.64 -34.95 -22.47
N VAL A 30 -11.49 -34.28 -21.68
CA VAL A 30 -12.94 -34.50 -21.67
C VAL A 30 -13.60 -33.85 -22.87
N THR A 31 -13.20 -32.62 -23.19
CA THR A 31 -13.83 -31.82 -24.27
C THR A 31 -13.30 -32.16 -25.67
N LYS A 32 -12.16 -32.86 -25.75
CA LYS A 32 -11.44 -33.18 -26.99
C LYS A 32 -11.04 -31.92 -27.78
N GLN A 33 -10.84 -30.81 -27.09
CA GLN A 33 -10.40 -29.52 -27.63
C GLN A 33 -9.24 -29.00 -26.78
N SER A 34 -8.32 -28.21 -27.37
CA SER A 34 -7.28 -27.58 -26.54
C SER A 34 -7.91 -26.68 -25.47
N TYR A 35 -7.26 -26.58 -24.31
CA TYR A 35 -7.73 -25.75 -23.18
C TYR A 35 -8.10 -24.33 -23.65
N THR A 36 -7.18 -23.65 -24.34
CA THR A 36 -7.40 -22.31 -24.89
C THR A 36 -8.62 -22.26 -25.80
N LYS A 37 -8.78 -23.21 -26.74
CA LYS A 37 -9.92 -23.22 -27.67
C LYS A 37 -11.24 -23.42 -26.94
N TYR A 38 -11.28 -24.33 -25.97
CA TYR A 38 -12.46 -24.58 -25.17
C TYR A 38 -12.86 -23.35 -24.34
N ILE A 39 -11.92 -22.74 -23.62
CA ILE A 39 -12.20 -21.56 -22.79
C ILE A 39 -12.64 -20.38 -23.64
N THR A 40 -11.95 -20.10 -24.75
CA THR A 40 -12.33 -19.01 -25.66
C THR A 40 -13.73 -19.20 -26.23
N ASN A 41 -14.09 -20.40 -26.68
CA ASN A 41 -15.38 -20.62 -27.34
C ASN A 41 -16.54 -20.82 -26.36
N SER A 42 -16.31 -21.43 -25.20
CA SER A 42 -17.37 -21.78 -24.24
C SER A 42 -17.62 -20.69 -23.19
N TRP A 43 -16.62 -19.85 -22.91
CA TRP A 43 -16.68 -18.85 -21.84
C TRP A 43 -16.40 -17.43 -22.34
N LEU A 44 -15.22 -17.17 -22.90
CA LEU A 44 -14.80 -15.79 -23.20
C LEU A 44 -15.70 -15.14 -24.25
N LYS A 45 -15.95 -15.81 -25.39
CA LYS A 45 -16.85 -15.28 -26.42
C LYS A 45 -18.29 -15.11 -25.93
N PRO A 46 -18.93 -16.10 -25.28
CA PRO A 46 -20.28 -15.92 -24.73
C PRO A 46 -20.40 -14.84 -23.64
N LEU A 47 -19.32 -14.54 -22.92
CA LEU A 47 -19.28 -13.47 -21.92
C LEU A 47 -18.84 -12.12 -22.50
N HIS A 48 -18.64 -12.02 -23.81
CA HIS A 48 -18.19 -10.79 -24.49
C HIS A 48 -16.78 -10.31 -24.08
N MET A 49 -15.93 -11.23 -23.63
CA MET A 49 -14.52 -10.97 -23.33
C MET A 49 -13.66 -11.16 -24.59
N THR A 50 -13.83 -10.27 -25.58
CA THR A 50 -13.28 -10.45 -26.94
C THR A 50 -11.79 -10.13 -27.07
N HIS A 51 -11.20 -9.44 -26.10
CA HIS A 51 -9.77 -9.10 -26.08
C HIS A 51 -8.95 -10.07 -25.24
N THR A 52 -9.63 -10.96 -24.51
CA THR A 52 -9.00 -11.94 -23.63
C THR A 52 -8.41 -13.09 -24.43
N SER A 53 -7.15 -13.39 -24.14
CA SER A 53 -6.34 -14.40 -24.81
C SER A 53 -5.42 -15.12 -23.82
N PHE A 54 -4.50 -15.93 -24.31
CA PHE A 54 -3.53 -16.65 -23.50
C PHE A 54 -2.12 -16.41 -24.03
N LYS A 55 -1.15 -16.26 -23.13
CA LYS A 55 0.25 -16.03 -23.49
C LYS A 55 0.79 -17.24 -24.27
N GLN A 56 1.31 -16.99 -25.47
CA GLN A 56 1.96 -18.02 -26.29
C GLN A 56 3.45 -17.77 -26.51
N ASN A 57 3.89 -16.53 -26.32
CA ASN A 57 5.29 -16.12 -26.40
C ASN A 57 5.50 -14.85 -25.56
N ASN A 58 6.75 -14.39 -25.48
CA ASN A 58 7.12 -13.17 -24.75
C ASN A 58 7.03 -11.88 -25.61
N ASN A 59 6.51 -11.95 -26.84
CA ASN A 59 6.33 -10.77 -27.68
C ASN A 59 4.99 -10.10 -27.33
N LYS A 60 5.06 -8.80 -27.04
CA LYS A 60 3.90 -7.97 -26.70
C LYS A 60 3.43 -7.24 -27.95
N SER A 61 2.13 -7.33 -28.24
CA SER A 61 1.50 -6.54 -29.29
C SER A 61 1.31 -5.08 -28.84
N LYS A 62 0.81 -4.22 -29.74
CA LYS A 62 0.55 -2.80 -29.45
C LYS A 62 -0.38 -2.59 -28.24
N HIS A 63 -1.28 -3.54 -27.97
CA HIS A 63 -2.26 -3.45 -26.90
C HIS A 63 -1.86 -4.20 -25.63
N ASP A 64 -0.79 -5.00 -25.67
CA ASP A 64 -0.33 -5.72 -24.50
C ASP A 64 0.62 -4.86 -23.67
N ALA A 65 0.37 -4.82 -22.36
CA ALA A 65 1.29 -4.15 -21.45
C ALA A 65 2.67 -4.82 -21.46
N ILE A 66 3.72 -4.00 -21.40
CA ILE A 66 5.08 -4.45 -21.14
C ILE A 66 5.20 -4.77 -19.66
N GLY A 67 5.68 -5.97 -19.32
CA GLY A 67 5.94 -6.38 -17.95
C GLY A 67 7.30 -5.88 -17.48
N TYR A 68 7.38 -5.44 -16.23
CA TYR A 68 8.58 -4.91 -15.61
C TYR A 68 8.96 -5.70 -14.36
N GLU A 69 10.24 -5.75 -14.07
CA GLU A 69 10.79 -6.17 -12.78
C GLU A 69 11.63 -5.03 -12.20
N LEU A 70 11.69 -4.92 -10.87
CA LEU A 70 12.52 -3.92 -10.21
C LEU A 70 13.97 -4.40 -10.16
N GLN A 71 14.87 -3.64 -10.77
CA GLN A 71 16.30 -3.73 -10.52
C GLN A 71 16.69 -2.57 -9.60
N GLY A 72 16.88 -2.86 -8.31
CA GLY A 72 16.98 -1.82 -7.29
C GLY A 72 15.66 -1.05 -7.15
N SER A 73 15.67 0.25 -7.48
CA SER A 73 14.46 1.11 -7.45
C SER A 73 13.93 1.48 -8.84
N THR A 74 14.52 0.93 -9.90
CA THR A 74 14.16 1.26 -11.28
C THR A 74 13.44 0.09 -11.96
N PRO A 75 12.28 0.32 -12.61
CA PRO A 75 11.61 -0.71 -13.38
C PRO A 75 12.35 -0.98 -14.69
N VAL A 76 12.67 -2.25 -14.95
CA VAL A 76 13.34 -2.71 -16.17
C VAL A 76 12.42 -3.71 -16.89
N VAL A 77 12.35 -3.61 -18.21
CA VAL A 77 11.54 -4.54 -19.03
C VAL A 77 11.99 -5.97 -18.78
N SER A 78 11.06 -6.84 -18.40
CA SER A 78 11.35 -8.26 -18.14
C SER A 78 10.56 -9.19 -19.06
N LYS A 79 11.20 -10.30 -19.43
CA LYS A 79 10.68 -11.35 -20.31
C LYS A 79 11.05 -12.73 -19.72
N PRO A 80 10.51 -13.10 -18.54
CA PRO A 80 10.84 -14.36 -17.91
C PRO A 80 10.49 -15.53 -18.82
N GLU A 81 11.31 -16.58 -18.78
CA GLU A 81 10.97 -17.86 -19.40
C GLU A 81 9.72 -18.44 -18.75
N PHE A 82 8.95 -19.21 -19.51
CA PHE A 82 7.67 -19.74 -19.06
C PHE A 82 7.34 -21.05 -19.75
N ASN A 83 6.54 -21.89 -19.11
CA ASN A 83 6.09 -23.16 -19.69
C ASN A 83 4.63 -23.05 -20.15
N LEU A 84 4.32 -23.58 -21.33
CA LEU A 84 2.94 -23.55 -21.84
C LEU A 84 1.97 -24.38 -21.00
N TRP A 85 2.45 -25.35 -20.20
CA TRP A 85 1.57 -26.12 -19.32
C TRP A 85 0.99 -25.28 -18.18
N ASP A 86 1.64 -24.18 -17.77
CA ASP A 86 1.16 -23.28 -16.70
C ASP A 86 0.07 -22.31 -17.23
N THR A 87 -0.38 -22.48 -18.48
CA THR A 87 -1.39 -21.62 -19.09
C THR A 87 -2.72 -21.61 -18.33
N PRO A 88 -3.26 -22.76 -17.86
CA PRO A 88 -4.49 -22.79 -17.10
C PRO A 88 -4.40 -22.07 -15.76
N SER A 89 -3.27 -22.14 -15.08
CA SER A 89 -3.06 -21.53 -13.76
C SER A 89 -2.69 -20.05 -13.82
N ALA A 90 -1.87 -19.61 -14.78
CA ALA A 90 -1.18 -18.31 -14.67
C ALA A 90 -1.12 -17.43 -15.93
N TYR A 91 -1.48 -17.92 -17.12
CA TYR A 91 -1.18 -17.19 -18.38
C TYR A 91 -2.38 -16.72 -19.21
N MET A 92 -3.51 -16.42 -18.56
CA MET A 92 -4.54 -15.60 -19.18
C MET A 92 -4.06 -14.15 -19.34
N MET A 93 -4.32 -13.55 -20.50
CA MET A 93 -4.08 -12.15 -20.79
C MET A 93 -5.43 -11.47 -21.06
N THR A 94 -5.82 -10.52 -20.22
CA THR A 94 -7.13 -9.85 -20.29
C THR A 94 -7.00 -8.35 -20.01
N SER A 95 -8.10 -7.62 -20.19
CA SER A 95 -8.21 -6.18 -19.89
C SER A 95 -9.24 -5.95 -18.79
N THR A 96 -9.23 -4.76 -18.17
CA THR A 96 -10.28 -4.37 -17.22
C THR A 96 -11.65 -4.26 -17.91
N GLU A 97 -11.70 -3.91 -19.18
CA GLU A 97 -12.93 -3.85 -20.00
C GLU A 97 -13.55 -5.23 -20.18
N ASP A 98 -12.75 -6.25 -20.49
CA ASP A 98 -13.23 -7.63 -20.58
C ASP A 98 -13.59 -8.17 -19.18
N LEU A 99 -12.76 -7.92 -18.17
CA LEU A 99 -13.04 -8.35 -16.79
C LEU A 99 -14.30 -7.71 -16.22
N GLU A 100 -14.74 -6.55 -16.69
CA GLU A 100 -16.04 -5.98 -16.29
C GLU A 100 -17.19 -6.97 -16.49
N HIS A 101 -17.19 -7.69 -17.62
CA HIS A 101 -18.18 -8.71 -17.92
C HIS A 101 -18.08 -9.90 -16.97
N TRP A 102 -16.85 -10.35 -16.67
CA TRP A 102 -16.58 -11.43 -15.72
C TRP A 102 -17.05 -11.07 -14.30
N ILE A 103 -16.74 -9.87 -13.82
CA ILE A 103 -17.14 -9.39 -12.49
C ILE A 103 -18.66 -9.28 -12.40
N LYS A 104 -19.33 -8.70 -13.41
CA LYS A 104 -20.79 -8.64 -13.45
C LYS A 104 -21.43 -10.03 -13.44
N PHE A 105 -20.85 -10.98 -14.19
CA PHE A 105 -21.29 -12.37 -14.21
C PHE A 105 -21.13 -13.04 -12.84
N GLN A 106 -20.03 -12.80 -12.13
CA GLN A 106 -19.80 -13.38 -10.81
C GLN A 106 -20.68 -12.76 -9.71
N LEU A 107 -21.00 -11.47 -9.81
CA LEU A 107 -21.85 -10.80 -8.82
C LEU A 107 -23.35 -11.08 -9.07
N ASN A 108 -23.79 -11.02 -10.33
CA ASN A 108 -25.19 -11.21 -10.72
C ASN A 108 -25.30 -12.16 -11.93
N PRO A 109 -25.02 -13.45 -11.75
CA PRO A 109 -25.15 -14.41 -12.84
C PRO A 109 -26.62 -14.54 -13.27
N PRO A 110 -26.88 -14.75 -14.58
CA PRO A 110 -28.21 -15.16 -15.06
C PRO A 110 -28.69 -16.41 -14.32
N ASP A 111 -30.01 -16.60 -14.18
CA ASP A 111 -30.59 -17.68 -13.36
C ASP A 111 -30.03 -19.08 -13.68
N LYS A 112 -29.82 -19.37 -14.97
CA LYS A 112 -29.22 -20.64 -15.43
C LYS A 112 -27.80 -20.92 -14.88
N TYR A 113 -27.08 -19.90 -14.43
CA TYR A 113 -25.71 -20.00 -13.91
C TYR A 113 -25.60 -19.66 -12.42
N LYS A 114 -26.70 -19.29 -11.74
CA LYS A 114 -26.67 -18.93 -10.32
C LYS A 114 -26.12 -20.06 -9.45
N SER A 115 -26.62 -21.28 -9.63
CA SER A 115 -26.15 -22.44 -8.87
C SER A 115 -24.68 -22.77 -9.16
N LEU A 116 -24.26 -22.63 -10.42
CA LEU A 116 -22.87 -22.84 -10.84
C LEU A 116 -21.92 -21.85 -10.17
N VAL A 117 -22.26 -20.56 -10.20
CA VAL A 117 -21.45 -19.50 -9.56
C VAL A 117 -21.43 -19.66 -8.04
N GLN A 118 -22.57 -19.98 -7.42
CA GLN A 118 -22.60 -20.26 -5.97
C GLN A 118 -21.73 -21.46 -5.60
N GLN A 119 -21.73 -22.52 -6.42
CA GLN A 119 -20.84 -23.65 -6.23
C GLN A 119 -19.37 -23.25 -6.38
N SER A 120 -19.04 -22.35 -7.31
CA SER A 120 -17.68 -21.82 -7.50
C SER A 120 -17.16 -21.07 -6.27
N HIS A 121 -18.03 -20.46 -5.47
CA HIS A 121 -17.65 -19.72 -4.25
C HIS A 121 -17.77 -20.55 -2.98
N LYS A 122 -18.18 -21.82 -3.07
CA LYS A 122 -18.35 -22.70 -1.91
C LYS A 122 -17.01 -23.30 -1.48
N ASN A 123 -16.64 -23.07 -0.23
CA ASN A 123 -15.40 -23.56 0.39
C ASN A 123 -15.21 -25.06 0.20
N LEU A 124 -13.99 -25.45 -0.20
CA LEU A 124 -13.55 -26.83 -0.38
C LEU A 124 -12.55 -27.24 0.70
N SER A 125 -11.67 -26.32 1.09
CA SER A 125 -10.64 -26.54 2.12
C SER A 125 -10.39 -25.26 2.91
N SER A 126 -9.94 -25.38 4.16
CA SER A 126 -9.45 -24.24 4.94
C SER A 126 -8.03 -23.83 4.52
N THR A 127 -7.66 -22.57 4.73
CA THR A 127 -6.29 -22.08 4.56
C THR A 127 -5.92 -21.12 5.70
N ILE A 128 -4.64 -21.07 6.04
CA ILE A 128 -4.06 -20.15 7.03
C ILE A 128 -2.93 -19.29 6.44
N GLY A 129 -2.57 -19.50 5.17
CA GLY A 129 -1.40 -18.88 4.53
C GLY A 129 -1.70 -17.58 3.78
N GLU A 130 -2.95 -17.36 3.37
CA GLU A 130 -3.33 -16.17 2.60
C GLU A 130 -3.95 -15.11 3.51
N PRO A 131 -3.44 -13.86 3.52
CA PRO A 131 -4.00 -12.78 4.32
C PRO A 131 -5.48 -12.57 4.04
N ASN A 132 -6.27 -12.38 5.10
CA ASN A 132 -7.72 -12.16 5.04
C ASN A 132 -8.52 -13.29 4.39
N ALA A 133 -7.96 -14.50 4.22
CA ALA A 133 -8.69 -15.69 3.78
C ALA A 133 -8.79 -16.72 4.91
N ASN A 134 -9.92 -17.44 4.97
CA ASN A 134 -10.09 -18.59 5.88
C ASN A 134 -10.31 -19.91 5.12
N ALA A 135 -10.57 -19.86 3.82
CA ALA A 135 -10.75 -21.04 2.99
C ALA A 135 -10.45 -20.78 1.50
N TYR A 136 -10.33 -21.87 0.75
CA TYR A 136 -10.17 -21.88 -0.71
C TYR A 136 -11.33 -22.62 -1.38
N ALA A 137 -11.78 -22.09 -2.52
CA ALA A 137 -12.96 -22.53 -3.28
C ALA A 137 -12.72 -22.34 -4.78
N SER A 138 -12.61 -23.44 -5.55
CA SER A 138 -12.64 -23.45 -7.03
C SER A 138 -11.99 -22.25 -7.76
N GLY A 139 -10.82 -21.80 -7.31
CA GLY A 139 -10.04 -20.71 -7.94
C GLY A 139 -10.11 -19.39 -7.17
N TRP A 140 -10.66 -19.41 -5.96
CA TRP A 140 -10.88 -18.25 -5.12
C TRP A 140 -10.45 -18.54 -3.69
N PHE A 141 -9.77 -17.57 -3.09
CA PHE A 141 -9.77 -17.42 -1.65
C PHE A 141 -11.09 -16.84 -1.18
N THR A 142 -11.50 -17.24 0.02
CA THR A 142 -12.79 -16.85 0.60
C THR A 142 -12.62 -16.41 2.04
N ASN A 143 -13.42 -15.43 2.42
CA ASN A 143 -13.62 -15.01 3.80
C ASN A 143 -15.12 -14.82 4.03
N ASN A 144 -15.73 -15.84 4.60
CA ASN A 144 -17.18 -15.87 4.82
C ASN A 144 -17.64 -14.85 5.87
N ASP A 145 -16.78 -14.48 6.83
CA ASP A 145 -17.13 -13.52 7.88
C ASP A 145 -17.33 -12.13 7.27
N GLU A 146 -16.46 -11.73 6.34
CA GLU A 146 -16.54 -10.47 5.61
C GLU A 146 -17.33 -10.55 4.29
N HIS A 147 -17.80 -11.75 3.93
CA HIS A 147 -18.50 -12.04 2.68
C HIS A 147 -17.67 -11.69 1.43
N LEU A 148 -16.36 -11.93 1.50
CA LEU A 148 -15.40 -11.65 0.44
C LEU A 148 -15.00 -12.92 -0.30
N VAL A 149 -14.91 -12.80 -1.62
CA VAL A 149 -14.36 -13.81 -2.53
C VAL A 149 -13.29 -13.10 -3.35
N PHE A 150 -12.05 -13.57 -3.33
CA PHE A 150 -10.95 -12.86 -3.96
C PHE A 150 -9.82 -13.78 -4.38
N HIS A 151 -8.92 -13.29 -5.22
CA HIS A 151 -7.69 -14.00 -5.56
C HIS A 151 -6.60 -13.01 -5.98
N SER A 152 -5.38 -13.28 -5.53
CA SER A 152 -4.17 -12.52 -5.86
C SER A 152 -3.36 -13.28 -6.91
N GLY A 153 -3.07 -12.64 -8.03
CA GLY A 153 -2.23 -13.20 -9.09
C GLY A 153 -0.87 -12.52 -9.12
N THR A 154 0.21 -13.32 -9.01
CA THR A 154 1.59 -12.82 -9.05
C THR A 154 2.42 -13.64 -10.03
N LEU A 155 3.08 -12.94 -10.95
CA LEU A 155 4.19 -13.42 -11.76
C LEU A 155 5.40 -12.53 -11.49
N ASP A 156 6.59 -12.88 -11.99
CA ASP A 156 7.80 -12.07 -11.79
C ASP A 156 7.61 -10.61 -12.24
N ASN A 157 6.91 -10.41 -13.37
CA ASN A 157 6.78 -9.13 -14.04
C ASN A 157 5.34 -8.57 -14.14
N PHE A 158 4.37 -9.18 -13.45
CA PHE A 158 2.98 -8.74 -13.36
C PHE A 158 2.39 -9.04 -11.99
N SER A 159 1.47 -8.21 -11.51
CA SER A 159 0.64 -8.48 -10.35
C SER A 159 -0.80 -8.04 -10.61
N SER A 160 -1.75 -8.80 -10.07
CA SER A 160 -3.17 -8.55 -10.25
C SER A 160 -3.94 -8.99 -9.02
N PHE A 161 -5.12 -8.42 -8.83
CA PHE A 161 -6.00 -8.79 -7.73
C PHE A 161 -7.46 -8.59 -8.14
N ILE A 162 -8.29 -9.59 -7.86
CA ILE A 162 -9.74 -9.51 -8.01
C ILE A 162 -10.37 -9.72 -6.65
N LEU A 163 -11.27 -8.82 -6.24
CA LEU A 163 -12.09 -8.92 -5.05
C LEU A 163 -13.56 -8.76 -5.41
N LEU A 164 -14.41 -9.61 -4.84
CA LEU A 164 -15.85 -9.63 -5.02
C LEU A 164 -16.51 -9.63 -3.64
N ASN A 165 -17.57 -8.84 -3.50
CA ASN A 165 -18.52 -8.96 -2.40
C ASN A 165 -19.91 -9.23 -2.99
N PRO A 166 -20.29 -10.50 -3.21
CA PRO A 166 -21.59 -10.84 -3.81
C PRO A 166 -22.78 -10.33 -2.99
N LYS A 167 -22.64 -10.21 -1.67
CA LYS A 167 -23.71 -9.74 -0.78
C LYS A 167 -23.98 -8.24 -0.93
N GLN A 168 -22.93 -7.44 -1.05
CA GLN A 168 -23.03 -5.98 -1.23
C GLN A 168 -23.01 -5.54 -2.69
N ASN A 169 -22.88 -6.49 -3.62
CA ASN A 169 -22.93 -6.29 -5.06
C ASN A 169 -21.88 -5.30 -5.59
N TYR A 170 -20.63 -5.48 -5.18
CA TYR A 170 -19.49 -4.74 -5.76
C TYR A 170 -18.30 -5.66 -6.01
N GLY A 171 -17.44 -5.26 -6.93
CA GLY A 171 -16.17 -5.92 -7.22
C GLY A 171 -15.07 -4.89 -7.49
N ILE A 172 -13.83 -5.27 -7.17
CA ILE A 172 -12.62 -4.46 -7.35
C ILE A 172 -11.65 -5.30 -8.16
N VAL A 173 -11.09 -4.71 -9.22
CA VAL A 173 -10.07 -5.33 -10.04
C VAL A 173 -8.90 -4.36 -10.16
N VAL A 174 -7.70 -4.86 -9.87
CA VAL A 174 -6.45 -4.11 -10.06
C VAL A 174 -5.53 -4.97 -10.92
N LEU A 175 -5.04 -4.41 -12.03
CA LEU A 175 -4.05 -5.03 -12.90
C LEU A 175 -2.81 -4.12 -12.96
N ALA A 176 -1.63 -4.69 -12.69
CA ALA A 176 -0.37 -3.97 -12.72
C ALA A 176 0.69 -4.75 -13.51
N ASN A 177 1.52 -4.01 -14.23
CA ASN A 177 2.61 -4.54 -15.04
C ASN A 177 3.96 -4.61 -14.31
N LEU A 178 3.89 -4.80 -12.99
CA LEU A 178 5.02 -4.96 -12.08
C LEU A 178 4.55 -5.86 -10.92
N ASN A 179 5.36 -6.82 -10.51
CA ASN A 179 5.09 -7.55 -9.28
C ASN A 179 5.23 -6.63 -8.06
N SER A 180 4.16 -6.45 -7.29
CA SER A 180 4.14 -5.48 -6.19
C SER A 180 3.16 -5.85 -5.09
N GLU A 181 3.65 -5.87 -3.85
CA GLU A 181 2.81 -5.99 -2.64
C GLU A 181 1.81 -4.84 -2.47
N TYR A 182 1.98 -3.73 -3.20
CA TYR A 182 1.04 -2.61 -3.16
C TYR A 182 -0.26 -2.90 -3.89
N VAL A 183 -0.32 -3.93 -4.75
CA VAL A 183 -1.56 -4.31 -5.46
C VAL A 183 -2.62 -4.84 -4.48
N PRO A 184 -2.34 -5.85 -3.62
CA PRO A 184 -3.27 -6.24 -2.55
C PRO A 184 -3.64 -5.08 -1.60
N LYS A 185 -2.66 -4.27 -1.18
CA LYS A 185 -2.88 -3.12 -0.28
C LYS A 185 -3.81 -2.06 -0.91
N LEU A 186 -3.70 -1.84 -2.22
CA LEU A 186 -4.59 -0.94 -2.95
C LEU A 186 -6.03 -1.46 -2.94
N VAL A 187 -6.22 -2.77 -3.14
CA VAL A 187 -7.56 -3.38 -3.06
C VAL A 187 -8.15 -3.26 -1.66
N GLU A 188 -7.37 -3.51 -0.60
CA GLU A 188 -7.81 -3.30 0.78
C GLU A 188 -8.24 -1.83 1.03
N HIS A 189 -7.44 -0.88 0.53
CA HIS A 189 -7.77 0.54 0.64
C HIS A 189 -9.05 0.91 -0.13
N LEU A 190 -9.23 0.41 -1.35
CA LEU A 190 -10.44 0.62 -2.15
C LEU A 190 -11.66 -0.06 -1.51
N ASN A 191 -11.49 -1.24 -0.92
CA ASN A 191 -12.55 -1.97 -0.23
C ASN A 191 -13.04 -1.20 1.00
N THR A 192 -12.12 -0.74 1.86
CA THR A 192 -12.46 0.08 3.03
C THR A 192 -13.12 1.40 2.63
N GLN A 193 -12.75 2.00 1.50
CA GLN A 193 -13.43 3.16 0.94
C GLN A 193 -14.88 2.88 0.56
N ILE A 194 -15.11 1.82 -0.22
CA ILE A 194 -16.45 1.42 -0.68
C ILE A 194 -17.35 1.11 0.52
N VAL A 195 -16.88 0.27 1.46
CA VAL A 195 -17.63 -0.14 2.65
C VAL A 195 -17.98 1.05 3.55
N ASN A 196 -17.08 2.02 3.70
CA ASN A 196 -17.35 3.21 4.51
C ASN A 196 -18.11 4.32 3.76
N HIS A 197 -18.50 4.09 2.50
CA HIS A 197 -19.07 5.11 1.61
C HIS A 197 -18.20 6.38 1.49
N LYS A 198 -16.87 6.23 1.60
CA LYS A 198 -15.89 7.31 1.49
C LYS A 198 -15.17 7.20 0.15
N ARG A 199 -14.95 8.33 -0.53
CA ARG A 199 -14.16 8.39 -1.76
C ARG A 199 -12.89 9.18 -1.48
N TYR A 200 -11.76 8.49 -1.35
CA TYR A 200 -10.45 9.13 -1.32
C TYR A 200 -9.80 8.93 -2.67
N SER A 201 -9.65 10.03 -3.42
CA SER A 201 -8.93 10.01 -4.68
C SER A 201 -7.41 10.00 -4.51
N THR A 202 -6.91 10.44 -3.34
CA THR A 202 -5.48 10.63 -3.05
C THR A 202 -5.18 10.52 -1.55
N VAL A 203 -3.91 10.26 -1.19
CA VAL A 203 -3.42 10.39 0.19
C VAL A 203 -3.74 11.77 0.77
N ALA A 204 -3.64 12.83 -0.05
CA ALA A 204 -4.04 14.18 0.34
C ALA A 204 -5.52 14.26 0.77
N SER A 205 -6.42 13.59 0.07
CA SER A 205 -7.85 13.56 0.44
C SER A 205 -8.13 12.81 1.75
N MET A 206 -7.37 11.74 2.03
CA MET A 206 -7.45 11.03 3.32
C MET A 206 -6.96 11.93 4.46
N LEU A 207 -5.78 12.54 4.27
CA LEU A 207 -5.16 13.44 5.22
C LEU A 207 -6.00 14.71 5.50
N ASN A 208 -6.72 15.19 4.49
CA ASN A 208 -7.65 16.32 4.62
C ASN A 208 -8.82 16.05 5.58
N GLN A 209 -9.19 14.78 5.85
CA GLN A 209 -10.21 14.50 6.88
C GLN A 209 -9.72 14.84 8.29
N TYR A 210 -8.41 14.89 8.50
CA TYR A 210 -7.79 15.25 9.76
C TYR A 210 -7.38 16.72 9.81
N LYS A 211 -7.88 17.53 8.88
CA LYS A 211 -7.53 18.95 8.73
C LYS A 211 -7.72 19.73 10.03
N ASP A 212 -8.83 19.51 10.73
CA ASP A 212 -9.12 20.25 11.95
C ASP A 212 -8.13 19.89 13.07
N GLN A 213 -7.76 18.61 13.20
CA GLN A 213 -6.75 18.15 14.13
C GLN A 213 -5.38 18.77 13.80
N PHE A 214 -4.97 18.79 12.53
CA PHE A 214 -3.72 19.44 12.10
C PHE A 214 -3.73 20.96 12.37
N ASN A 215 -4.86 21.63 12.13
CA ASN A 215 -5.01 23.05 12.44
C ASN A 215 -4.89 23.31 13.95
N ILE A 216 -5.53 22.50 14.79
CA ILE A 216 -5.41 22.59 16.25
C ILE A 216 -3.94 22.46 16.68
N VAL A 217 -3.23 21.45 16.18
CA VAL A 217 -1.81 21.26 16.49
C VAL A 217 -0.97 22.45 16.01
N THR A 218 -1.24 22.98 14.82
CA THR A 218 -0.55 24.16 14.28
C THR A 218 -0.75 25.39 15.17
N VAL A 219 -1.98 25.62 15.65
CA VAL A 219 -2.28 26.74 16.57
C VAL A 219 -1.55 26.56 17.90
N LEU A 220 -1.53 25.35 18.47
CA LEU A 220 -0.80 25.04 19.70
C LEU A 220 0.71 25.28 19.54
N MET A 221 1.30 24.79 18.44
CA MET A 221 2.73 24.99 18.15
C MET A 221 3.07 26.46 17.93
N THR A 222 2.23 27.21 17.22
CA THR A 222 2.39 28.65 17.01
C THR A 222 2.29 29.42 18.33
N THR A 223 1.39 29.02 19.22
CA THR A 223 1.26 29.60 20.56
C THR A 223 2.52 29.35 21.39
N LEU A 224 3.08 28.14 21.34
CA LEU A 224 4.36 27.82 21.99
C LEU A 224 5.52 28.67 21.45
N ILE A 225 5.58 28.87 20.12
CA ILE A 225 6.58 29.74 19.49
C ILE A 225 6.45 31.17 20.00
N LEU A 226 5.23 31.71 20.05
CA LEU A 226 4.96 33.07 20.55
C LEU A 226 5.34 33.21 22.02
N LEU A 227 4.99 32.24 22.87
CA LEU A 227 5.37 32.24 24.28
C LEU A 227 6.90 32.16 24.46
N ALA A 228 7.58 31.30 23.70
CA ALA A 228 9.04 31.21 23.70
C ALA A 228 9.70 32.52 23.26
N PHE A 229 9.13 33.19 22.24
CA PHE A 229 9.61 34.48 21.77
C PHE A 229 9.39 35.59 22.80
N ILE A 230 8.19 35.71 23.38
CA ILE A 230 7.88 36.68 24.43
C ILE A 230 8.81 36.46 25.64
N PHE A 231 9.00 35.21 26.06
CA PHE A 231 9.91 34.88 27.16
C PHE A 231 11.36 35.28 26.83
N SER A 232 11.82 34.98 25.62
CA SER A 232 13.17 35.32 25.18
C SER A 232 13.38 36.83 25.11
N ALA A 233 12.39 37.59 24.61
CA ALA A 233 12.39 39.04 24.58
C ALA A 233 12.37 39.65 26.00
N TYR A 234 11.55 39.10 26.89
CA TYR A 234 11.48 39.51 28.29
C TYR A 234 12.82 39.27 29.01
N ARG A 235 13.45 38.11 28.80
CA ARG A 235 14.80 37.82 29.33
C ARG A 235 15.85 38.77 28.78
N ALA A 236 15.82 39.06 27.48
CA ALA A 236 16.71 40.05 26.85
C ALA A 236 16.54 41.45 27.46
N TRP A 237 15.28 41.86 27.71
CA TRP A 237 14.98 43.11 28.39
C TRP A 237 15.53 43.13 29.84
N GLN A 238 15.33 42.05 30.60
CA GLN A 238 15.87 41.92 31.97
C GLN A 238 17.41 41.98 32.01
N MET A 239 18.09 41.40 31.01
CA MET A 239 19.54 41.51 30.87
C MET A 239 19.97 42.94 30.59
N ARG A 240 19.29 43.65 29.68
CA ARG A 240 19.59 45.07 29.38
C ARG A 240 19.41 45.99 30.59
N HIS A 241 18.46 45.68 31.47
CA HIS A 241 18.16 46.48 32.66
C HIS A 241 18.88 45.96 33.91
N GLY A 242 19.87 45.06 33.75
CA GLY A 242 20.72 44.59 34.85
C GLY A 242 19.98 43.79 35.93
N LYS A 243 18.81 43.21 35.65
CA LYS A 243 18.07 42.35 36.60
C LYS A 243 18.61 40.92 36.61
N ILE A 244 19.23 40.51 35.51
CA ILE A 244 19.75 39.18 35.26
C ILE A 244 21.14 39.30 34.65
N ILE A 245 22.05 38.43 35.07
CA ILE A 245 23.41 38.33 34.54
C ILE A 245 23.62 36.98 33.85
N LEU A 246 24.54 36.98 32.88
CA LEU A 246 24.99 35.78 32.20
C LEU A 246 25.91 34.97 33.12
N ARG A 247 25.53 33.74 33.44
CA ARG A 247 26.34 32.81 34.22
C ARG A 247 27.35 32.13 33.29
N LYS A 248 28.60 32.59 33.34
CA LYS A 248 29.72 31.91 32.67
C LYS A 248 30.33 30.86 33.61
N SER A 249 30.15 29.59 33.29
CA SER A 249 30.75 28.46 34.00
C SER A 249 31.16 27.38 33.00
N LYS A 250 32.14 26.54 33.35
CA LYS A 250 32.52 25.40 32.49
C LYS A 250 31.31 24.50 32.16
N LEU A 251 30.40 24.33 33.12
CA LEU A 251 29.17 23.54 32.95
C LEU A 251 28.19 24.17 31.96
N THR A 252 27.94 25.49 32.05
CA THR A 252 27.01 26.18 31.12
C THR A 252 27.56 26.19 29.68
N THR A 253 28.88 26.37 29.51
CA THR A 253 29.54 26.25 28.20
C THR A 253 29.43 24.82 27.64
N PHE A 254 29.63 23.79 28.47
CA PHE A 254 29.45 22.39 28.05
C PHE A 254 28.01 22.09 27.63
N LEU A 255 27.02 22.52 28.42
CA LEU A 255 25.59 22.35 28.10
C LEU A 255 25.19 23.09 26.81
N SER A 256 25.77 24.26 26.54
CA SER A 256 25.59 24.96 25.25
C SER A 256 26.07 24.12 24.08
N TRP A 257 27.30 23.59 24.15
CA TRP A 257 27.85 22.73 23.10
C TRP A 257 27.05 21.46 22.94
N LEU A 258 26.63 20.82 24.04
CA LEU A 258 25.79 19.62 24.01
C LEU A 258 24.45 19.91 23.31
N THR A 259 23.80 21.01 23.65
CA THR A 259 22.52 21.38 23.04
C THR A 259 22.68 21.72 21.56
N LEU A 260 23.76 22.43 21.18
CA LEU A 260 24.07 22.71 19.78
C LEU A 260 24.31 21.43 18.98
N CYS A 261 25.10 20.49 19.53
CA CYS A 261 25.32 19.18 18.91
C CYS A 261 24.02 18.39 18.78
N LEU A 262 23.16 18.41 19.80
CA LEU A 262 21.85 17.76 19.77
C LEU A 262 20.95 18.39 18.69
N CYS A 263 20.91 19.71 18.57
CA CYS A 263 20.18 20.42 17.52
C CYS A 263 20.66 20.01 16.13
N ILE A 264 21.97 19.95 15.92
CA ILE A 264 22.57 19.53 14.64
C ILE A 264 22.23 18.06 14.35
N ALA A 265 22.36 17.18 15.34
CA ALA A 265 22.02 15.76 15.18
C ALA A 265 20.54 15.57 14.83
N ILE A 266 19.63 16.26 15.53
CA ILE A 266 18.19 16.24 15.24
C ILE A 266 17.93 16.76 13.84
N ALA A 267 18.54 17.89 13.43
CA ALA A 267 18.36 18.44 12.09
C ALA A 267 18.84 17.47 10.99
N LEU A 268 19.97 16.78 11.20
CA LEU A 268 20.48 15.78 10.28
C LEU A 268 19.57 14.55 10.19
N ILE A 269 19.07 14.06 11.32
CA ILE A 269 18.11 12.94 11.36
C ILE A 269 16.84 13.32 10.61
N LEU A 270 16.31 14.52 10.85
CA LEU A 270 15.10 15.01 10.17
C LEU A 270 15.32 15.21 8.68
N TYR A 271 16.48 15.70 8.26
CA TYR A 271 16.86 15.80 6.86
C TYR A 271 16.94 14.42 6.19
N ALA A 272 17.53 13.44 6.87
CA ALA A 272 17.66 12.07 6.40
C ALA A 272 16.35 11.26 6.45
N LEU A 273 15.36 11.71 7.23
CA LEU A 273 14.14 10.95 7.53
C LEU A 273 13.39 10.47 6.27
N PRO A 274 13.15 11.29 5.23
CA PRO A 274 12.50 10.81 4.02
C PRO A 274 13.33 9.77 3.28
N TYR A 275 14.66 9.90 3.28
CA TYR A 275 15.53 8.92 2.64
C TYR A 275 15.53 7.57 3.37
N LEU A 276 15.48 7.61 4.71
CA LEU A 276 15.43 6.41 5.54
C LEU A 276 14.10 5.66 5.40
N ILE A 277 12.99 6.38 5.26
CA ILE A 277 11.64 5.79 5.21
C ILE A 277 11.23 5.45 3.77
N LEU A 278 11.56 6.32 2.81
CA LEU A 278 11.05 6.28 1.43
C LEU A 278 12.14 5.98 0.39
N GLY A 279 13.34 5.60 0.83
CA GLY A 279 14.46 5.22 -0.04
C GLY A 279 15.10 6.41 -0.75
N SER A 280 15.00 6.46 -2.08
CA SER A 280 15.61 7.53 -2.90
C SER A 280 14.82 8.85 -2.87
N ASN A 281 13.68 8.90 -2.18
CA ASN A 281 12.79 10.06 -2.15
C ASN A 281 13.16 11.08 -1.05
N ASN A 282 13.09 12.36 -1.38
CA ASN A 282 13.49 13.46 -0.50
C ASN A 282 12.29 14.28 0.03
N TRP A 283 12.57 15.31 0.84
CA TRP A 283 11.53 16.21 1.35
C TRP A 283 10.73 16.92 0.24
N SER A 284 11.31 17.18 -0.94
CA SER A 284 10.58 17.77 -2.07
C SER A 284 9.48 16.81 -2.56
N PHE A 285 9.80 15.52 -2.68
CA PHE A 285 8.81 14.50 -3.01
C PHE A 285 7.69 14.44 -1.97
N VAL A 286 8.04 14.34 -0.68
CA VAL A 286 7.06 14.28 0.43
C VAL A 286 6.14 15.51 0.41
N LEU A 287 6.72 16.71 0.30
CA LEU A 287 5.97 17.96 0.30
C LEU A 287 5.14 18.14 -0.98
N THR A 288 5.42 17.45 -2.07
CA THR A 288 4.58 17.58 -3.28
C THR A 288 3.17 17.06 -3.04
N TRP A 289 3.03 15.98 -2.27
CA TRP A 289 1.75 15.27 -2.09
C TRP A 289 0.99 15.66 -0.81
N LEU A 290 1.63 16.42 0.10
CA LEU A 290 1.01 16.81 1.36
C LEU A 290 0.07 18.03 1.21
N PRO A 291 -1.12 17.99 1.85
CA PRO A 291 -1.96 19.16 2.05
C PRO A 291 -1.24 20.33 2.73
N ILE A 292 -1.73 21.55 2.51
CA ILE A 292 -1.10 22.76 3.05
C ILE A 292 -1.12 22.80 4.58
N GLU A 293 -2.16 22.26 5.20
CA GLU A 293 -2.35 22.23 6.64
C GLU A 293 -1.29 21.36 7.34
N ILE A 294 -0.92 20.24 6.71
CA ILE A 294 0.14 19.36 7.22
C ILE A 294 1.52 20.01 7.02
N LYS A 295 1.74 20.66 5.87
CA LYS A 295 2.97 21.44 5.64
C LYS A 295 3.16 22.51 6.72
N LEU A 296 2.08 23.21 7.08
CA LEU A 296 2.10 24.20 8.17
C LEU A 296 2.33 23.55 9.53
N THR A 297 1.70 22.41 9.81
CA THR A 297 1.90 21.68 11.06
C THR A 297 3.35 21.24 11.23
N LEU A 298 3.94 20.65 10.19
CA LEU A 298 5.33 20.19 10.20
C LEU A 298 6.31 21.37 10.38
N THR A 299 6.12 22.45 9.63
CA THR A 299 7.00 23.63 9.73
C THR A 299 6.89 24.30 11.10
N THR A 300 5.68 24.49 11.63
CA THR A 300 5.49 25.06 12.98
C THR A 300 6.01 24.15 14.08
N ALA A 301 5.85 22.82 13.98
CA ALA A 301 6.43 21.89 14.93
C ALA A 301 7.97 21.96 14.97
N PHE A 302 8.63 22.07 13.80
CA PHE A 302 10.07 22.27 13.74
C PHE A 302 10.50 23.59 14.38
N ILE A 303 9.85 24.70 14.04
CA ILE A 303 10.17 26.01 14.61
C ILE A 303 9.95 26.02 16.13
N ALA A 304 8.89 25.36 16.62
CA ALA A 304 8.60 25.24 18.04
C ALA A 304 9.71 24.49 18.77
N LEU A 305 10.18 23.36 18.23
CA LEU A 305 11.28 22.59 18.80
C LEU A 305 12.55 23.43 18.96
N PHE A 306 12.97 24.13 17.91
CA PHE A 306 14.16 25.00 17.96
C PHE A 306 13.97 26.18 18.92
N SER A 307 12.77 26.77 18.95
CA SER A 307 12.45 27.88 19.85
C SER A 307 12.50 27.46 21.33
N MET A 308 12.02 26.25 21.64
CA MET A 308 12.10 25.68 23.00
C MET A 308 13.55 25.38 23.40
N LEU A 309 14.37 24.87 22.48
CA LEU A 309 15.80 24.62 22.72
C LEU A 309 16.56 25.93 23.01
N ILE A 310 16.30 27.00 22.25
CA ILE A 310 16.87 28.33 22.50
C ILE A 310 16.41 28.87 23.86
N THR A 311 15.13 28.70 24.19
CA THR A 311 14.56 29.13 25.48
C THR A 311 15.23 28.40 26.65
N LEU A 312 15.44 27.09 26.52
CA LEU A 312 16.14 26.27 27.51
C LEU A 312 17.59 26.76 27.71
N LEU A 313 18.30 27.05 26.62
CA LEU A 313 19.65 27.61 26.67
C LEU A 313 19.67 28.95 27.40
N LEU A 314 18.73 29.85 27.10
CA LEU A 314 18.60 31.14 27.78
C LEU A 314 18.35 30.97 29.28
N ILE A 315 17.51 30.02 29.69
CA ILE A 315 17.26 29.70 31.11
C ILE A 315 18.55 29.21 31.78
N LEU A 316 19.27 28.29 31.16
CA LEU A 316 20.51 27.71 31.71
C LEU A 316 21.63 28.74 31.86
N HIS A 317 21.67 29.76 31.00
CA HIS A 317 22.72 30.78 30.97
C HIS A 317 22.41 32.03 31.79
N THR A 318 21.20 32.15 32.36
CA THR A 318 20.79 33.37 33.06
C THR A 318 20.56 33.12 34.55
N THR A 319 21.12 33.98 35.39
CA THR A 319 20.86 33.98 36.84
C THR A 319 20.35 35.33 37.30
N THR A 320 19.32 35.34 38.15
CA THR A 320 18.77 36.55 38.76
C THR A 320 19.73 37.14 39.77
N ILE A 321 19.92 38.45 39.74
CA ILE A 321 20.66 39.15 40.79
C ILE A 321 19.77 39.19 42.03
N LYS A 322 20.15 38.46 43.10
CA LYS A 322 19.54 38.67 44.42
C LYS A 322 19.99 40.06 44.89
N LYS A 323 19.06 41.00 45.04
CA LYS A 323 19.35 42.20 45.85
C LYS A 323 19.54 41.75 47.30
N PRO A 324 20.53 42.31 48.01
CA PRO A 324 20.80 41.98 49.41
C PRO A 324 19.59 42.25 50.32
#